data_AF-A0A9Q0FZ37-F1
#
_entry.id   AF-A0A9Q0FZ37-F1
#
_cell.length_a   1.000
_cell.length_b   1.000
_cell.length_c   1.000
_cell.angle_alpha   90.00
_cell.angle_beta   90.00
_cell.angle_gamma   90.00
#
_symmetry.space_group_name_H-M   'P 1'
#
loop_
_entity.id
_entity.type
_entity.pdbx_description
1 polymer ?
#
loop_
_entity_poly.entity_id
_entity_poly.type
_entity_poly.pdbx_seq_one_letter_code
_entity_poly.pdbx_strand_id
1 'polypeptide(L)' 'MRNESNARCMAVMDPDGCNLLSCRQRCIQLKNGNGVCQANLKEGGYQCVCYMNCGTN' A
#
# COMPACT_ATOMS: atom_id res chain seq x y z
N MET A 1 -25.53 1.57 -15.40
CA MET A 1 -24.17 1.04 -15.60
C MET A 1 -23.43 1.25 -14.29
N ARG A 2 -23.27 0.20 -13.46
CA ARG A 2 -22.43 0.30 -12.25
C ARG A 2 -21.00 0.43 -12.76
N ASN A 3 -20.48 1.65 -12.81
CA ASN A 3 -19.05 1.82 -12.96
C ASN A 3 -18.49 1.36 -11.63
N GLU A 4 -18.14 0.07 -11.52
CA GLU A 4 -17.26 -0.42 -10.46
C GLU A 4 -15.91 0.22 -10.73
N SER A 5 -15.82 1.51 -10.42
CA SER A 5 -14.56 2.20 -10.30
C SER A 5 -13.79 1.34 -9.31
N ASN A 6 -12.82 0.59 -9.82
CA ASN A 6 -11.79 -0.10 -9.07
C ASN A 6 -11.05 0.95 -8.24
N ALA A 7 -11.72 1.50 -7.22
CA ALA A 7 -11.22 2.55 -6.38
C ALA A 7 -10.09 1.90 -5.59
N ARG A 8 -8.86 2.14 -6.05
CA ARG A 8 -7.67 1.67 -5.38
C ARG A 8 -7.34 2.68 -4.29
N CYS A 9 -7.49 2.24 -3.06
CA CYS A 9 -7.02 2.93 -1.88
C CYS A 9 -5.52 2.68 -1.73
N MET A 10 -4.83 3.64 -1.14
CA MET A 10 -3.45 3.47 -0.71
C MET A 10 -3.32 3.81 0.78
N ALA A 11 -2.50 3.05 1.50
CA ALA A 11 -2.15 3.33 2.88
C ALA A 11 -0.63 3.27 3.03
N VAL A 12 -0.04 4.31 3.63
CA VAL A 12 1.36 4.29 4.02
C VAL A 12 1.47 3.43 5.28
N MET A 13 2.21 2.34 5.18
CA MET A 13 2.39 1.36 6.25
C MET A 13 3.67 1.64 7.06
N ASP A 14 4.68 2.21 6.40
CA ASP A 14 5.97 2.58 6.98
C ASP A 14 6.52 3.77 6.17
N PRO A 15 6.52 5.00 6.71
CA PRO A 15 6.95 6.19 5.98
C PRO A 15 8.48 6.33 5.88
N ASP A 16 9.21 5.76 6.85
CA ASP A 16 10.66 5.94 7.01
C ASP A 16 11.48 4.80 6.41
N GLY A 17 10.83 3.68 6.09
CA GLY A 17 11.52 2.50 5.59
C GLY A 17 10.66 1.64 4.68
N CYS A 18 11.34 0.83 3.87
CA CYS A 18 10.68 -0.22 3.13
C CYS A 18 11.53 -1.48 3.01
N ASN A 19 11.08 -2.55 3.67
CA ASN A 19 11.44 -3.91 3.31
C ASN A 19 10.32 -4.49 2.44
N LEU A 20 10.59 -4.77 1.16
CA LEU A 20 9.55 -5.20 0.22
C LEU A 20 8.81 -6.47 0.67
N LEU A 21 9.55 -7.45 1.22
CA LEU A 21 8.97 -8.72 1.67
C LEU A 21 8.01 -8.50 2.83
N SER A 22 8.46 -7.78 3.87
CA SER A 22 7.64 -7.44 5.03
C SER A 22 6.46 -6.54 4.66
N CYS A 23 6.68 -5.55 3.78
CA CYS A 23 5.66 -4.63 3.27
C CYS A 23 4.52 -5.39 2.58
N ARG A 24 4.88 -6.33 1.69
CA ARG A 24 3.92 -7.16 0.97
C ARG A 24 3.16 -8.10 1.90
N GLN A 25 3.86 -8.80 2.81
CA GLN A 25 3.24 -9.70 3.78
C GLN A 25 2.25 -8.96 4.68
N ARG A 26 2.65 -7.82 5.25
CA ARG A 26 1.78 -7.01 6.13
C ARG A 26 0.57 -6.46 5.37
N CYS A 27 0.77 -5.98 4.14
CA CYS A 27 -0.32 -5.46 3.32
C CYS A 27 -1.34 -6.55 2.94
N ILE A 28 -0.88 -7.77 2.61
CA ILE A 28 -1.77 -8.92 2.36
C ILE A 28 -2.54 -9.28 3.65
N GLN A 29 -1.84 -9.41 4.78
CA GLN A 29 -2.43 -9.85 6.04
C GLN A 29 -3.43 -8.84 6.63
N LEU A 30 -3.12 -7.55 6.58
CA LEU A 30 -3.89 -6.52 7.27
C LEU A 30 -4.96 -5.85 6.40
N LYS A 31 -4.72 -5.80 5.09
CA LYS A 31 -5.51 -4.98 4.16
C LYS A 31 -5.99 -5.76 2.94
N ASN A 32 -5.65 -7.05 2.83
CA ASN A 32 -5.91 -7.88 1.65
C ASN A 32 -5.48 -7.18 0.35
N GLY A 33 -4.32 -6.49 0.41
CA GLY A 33 -3.82 -5.63 -0.66
C GLY A 33 -2.44 -6.06 -1.17
N ASN A 34 -1.82 -5.22 -1.99
CA ASN A 34 -0.46 -5.38 -2.48
C ASN A 34 0.47 -4.29 -1.95
N GLY A 35 1.47 -4.69 -1.17
CA GLY A 35 2.48 -3.80 -0.60
C GLY A 35 3.64 -3.59 -1.57
N VAL A 36 4.09 -2.33 -1.72
CA VAL A 36 5.21 -1.94 -2.58
C VAL A 36 6.11 -0.93 -1.88
N CYS A 37 7.38 -0.88 -2.27
CA CYS A 37 8.28 0.19 -1.88
C CYS A 37 8.18 1.35 -2.88
N GLN A 38 7.81 2.53 -2.40
CA GLN A 38 7.74 3.75 -3.20
C GLN A 38 8.77 4.74 -2.70
N ALA A 39 9.41 5.47 -3.61
CA ALA A 39 10.33 6.54 -3.21
C ALA A 39 9.60 7.61 -2.38
N ASN A 40 10.12 7.94 -1.21
CA ASN A 40 9.64 9.04 -0.39
C ASN A 40 10.43 10.30 -0.77
N LEU A 41 9.86 11.14 -1.63
CA LEU A 41 10.52 12.36 -2.11
C LEU A 41 10.64 13.46 -1.04
N LYS A 42 9.90 13.37 0.06
CA LYS A 42 9.92 14.38 1.13
C LYS A 42 11.05 14.15 2.13
N GLU A 43 11.28 12.88 2.51
CA GLU A 43 12.26 12.51 3.54
C GLU A 43 13.52 11.86 2.94
N GLY A 44 13.47 11.50 1.65
CA GLY A 44 14.50 10.67 1.02
C GLY A 44 14.31 9.19 1.36
N GLY A 45 14.73 8.30 0.46
CA GLY A 45 14.61 6.85 0.66
C GLY A 45 13.30 6.26 0.15
N TYR A 46 12.88 5.13 0.74
CA TYR A 46 11.70 4.36 0.32
C TYR A 46 10.74 4.17 1.49
N GLN A 47 9.46 4.39 1.22
CA GLN A 47 8.33 4.10 2.11
C GLN A 47 7.57 2.84 1.65
N CYS A 48 7.00 2.10 2.59
CA CYS A 48 6.08 1.02 2.29
C CYS A 48 4.66 1.56 2.07
N VAL A 49 4.11 1.33 0.87
CA VAL A 49 2.75 1.71 0.50
C VAL A 49 1.95 0.47 0.15
N CYS A 50 0.77 0.35 0.75
CA CYS A 50 -0.17 -0.74 0.53
C CYS A 50 -1.30 -0.28 -0.37
N TYR A 51 -1.44 -0.89 -1.55
CA TYR A 51 -2.55 -0.64 -2.47
C TYR A 51 -3.64 -1.69 -2.29
N MET A 52 -4.87 -1.27 -2.05
CA MET A 52 -6.00 -2.15 -1.73
C MET A 52 -7.29 -1.66 -2.38
N ASN A 53 -8.29 -2.53 -2.52
CA ASN A 53 -9.60 -2.11 -2.99
C ASN A 53 -10.33 -1.37 -1.87
N CYS A 54 -10.82 -0.15 -2.15
CA CYS A 54 -11.68 0.59 -1.23
C CYS A 54 -13.04 -0.14 -1.15
N GLY A 55 -13.25 -0.97 -0.13
CA GLY A 55 -14.54 -1.68 0.05
C GLY A 55 -14.46 -3.00 0.81
N THR A 56 -13.27 -3.60 0.94
CA THR A 56 -13.02 -4.68 1.91
C THR A 56 -12.69 -4.04 3.25
N ASN A 57 -13.73 -3.79 4.03
CA ASN A 57 -13.64 -3.36 5.43
C ASN A 57 -13.53 -4.59 6.33
#